data_AF-A0A7Y4CBI9-F1
#
_entry.id   AF-A0A7Y4CBI9-F1
#
_cell.length_a   1.000
_cell.length_b   1.000
_cell.length_c   1.000
_cell.angle_alpha   90.00
_cell.angle_beta   90.00
_cell.angle_gamma   90.00
#
_symmetry.space_group_name_H-M   'P 1'
#
loop_
_entity.id
_entity.type
_entity.pdbx_description
1 polymer ?
#
loop_
_entity_poly.entity_id
_entity_poly.type
_entity_poly.pdbx_seq_one_letter_code
_entity_poly.pdbx_strand_id
1 'polypeptide(L)'
;MKFFKLAAALFLTLIVVGCNRVQPIMNFEDTPVAYELQSQDVKAAIIKAASARDWLVKEVKEGELDAKLYVRSHFAEVSITYSNKFYSINYVRSENLKESDGNIHRNYNRWVNNLNVDIQKQLSIMAASK
;
A
#
# COMPACT_ATOMS: atom_id res chain seq x y z
N MET A 1 -33.77 -38.74 -23.78
CA MET A 1 -34.15 -37.64 -22.86
C MET A 1 -33.44 -37.77 -21.48
N LYS A 2 -32.11 -37.90 -21.44
CA LYS A 2 -31.33 -37.85 -20.17
C LYS A 2 -30.01 -37.05 -20.29
N PHE A 3 -29.45 -36.93 -21.51
CA PHE A 3 -28.27 -36.10 -21.76
C PHE A 3 -28.55 -34.59 -21.75
N PHE A 4 -29.77 -34.15 -22.06
CA PHE A 4 -30.16 -32.73 -22.00
C PHE A 4 -30.27 -32.17 -20.57
N LYS A 5 -30.36 -33.03 -19.54
CA LYS A 5 -30.43 -32.60 -18.14
C LYS A 5 -29.05 -32.35 -17.52
N LEU A 6 -27.98 -32.89 -18.13
CA LEU A 6 -26.60 -32.73 -17.66
C LEU A 6 -25.90 -31.50 -18.29
N ALA A 7 -26.38 -31.00 -19.43
CA ALA A 7 -25.82 -29.82 -20.08
C ALA A 7 -26.21 -28.50 -19.38
N ALA A 8 -27.34 -28.47 -18.65
CA ALA A 8 -27.83 -27.27 -17.97
C ALA A 8 -27.11 -26.99 -16.63
N ALA A 9 -26.39 -27.96 -16.07
CA ALA A 9 -25.73 -27.83 -14.77
C ALA A 9 -24.28 -27.30 -14.86
N LEU A 10 -23.69 -27.26 -16.06
CA LEU A 10 -22.28 -26.88 -16.24
C LEU A 10 -22.08 -25.41 -16.70
N PHE A 11 -23.16 -24.64 -16.88
CA PHE A 11 -23.08 -23.27 -17.42
C PHE A 11 -23.21 -22.17 -16.36
N LEU A 12 -23.35 -22.50 -15.07
CA LEU A 12 -23.69 -21.55 -14.00
C LEU A 12 -22.58 -21.32 -12.96
N THR A 13 -21.31 -21.40 -13.33
CA THR A 13 -20.18 -21.16 -12.40
C THR A 13 -19.12 -20.19 -12.91
N LEU A 14 -19.35 -19.49 -14.03
CA LEU A 14 -18.38 -18.56 -14.64
C LEU A 14 -18.64 -17.07 -14.35
N ILE A 15 -19.28 -16.74 -13.22
CA ILE A 15 -19.31 -15.36 -12.70
C ILE A 15 -18.26 -15.24 -11.59
N VAL A 16 -16.99 -15.42 -11.93
CA VAL A 16 -15.89 -15.21 -10.99
C VAL A 16 -15.44 -13.74 -11.11
N VAL A 17 -15.98 -12.93 -10.20
CA VAL A 17 -15.31 -11.82 -9.49
C VAL A 17 -14.58 -10.79 -10.37
N GLY A 18 -15.36 -9.96 -11.06
CA GLY A 18 -14.88 -8.74 -11.71
C GLY A 18 -15.25 -7.45 -10.99
N CYS A 19 -15.44 -7.46 -9.66
CA CYS A 19 -15.94 -6.26 -8.97
C CYS A 19 -14.81 -5.30 -8.55
N ASN A 20 -14.86 -4.11 -9.16
CA ASN A 20 -14.12 -2.88 -8.91
C ASN A 20 -12.60 -2.87 -9.12
N ARG A 21 -12.23 -2.73 -10.39
CA ARG A 21 -10.88 -2.32 -10.82
C ARG A 21 -10.46 -0.96 -10.24
N VAL A 22 -11.41 -0.07 -9.97
CA VAL A 22 -11.25 1.27 -9.40
C VAL A 22 -11.91 1.29 -8.03
N GLN A 23 -11.26 1.89 -7.04
CA GLN A 23 -11.63 1.89 -5.62
C GLN A 23 -11.28 3.24 -5.00
N PRO A 24 -11.89 3.64 -3.87
CA PRO A 24 -11.45 4.83 -3.15
C PRO A 24 -9.94 4.78 -2.84
N ILE A 25 -9.27 5.92 -2.92
CA ILE A 25 -7.85 6.04 -2.59
C ILE A 25 -7.63 5.64 -1.13
N MET A 26 -6.73 4.69 -0.91
CA MET A 26 -6.34 4.25 0.42
C MET A 26 -5.19 5.11 0.94
N ASN A 27 -5.44 5.75 2.09
CA ASN A 27 -4.44 6.39 2.93
C ASN A 27 -4.37 5.65 4.27
N PHE A 28 -3.24 5.70 4.94
CA PHE A 28 -3.09 5.26 6.32
C PHE A 28 -2.79 6.51 7.15
N GLU A 29 -3.69 6.90 8.03
CA GLU A 29 -3.53 8.10 8.84
C GLU A 29 -3.27 7.72 10.30
N ASP A 30 -2.29 8.37 10.92
CA ASP A 30 -1.94 8.24 12.34
C ASP A 30 -1.80 6.78 12.82
N THR A 31 -1.17 5.93 11.99
CA THR A 31 -0.94 4.53 12.35
C THR A 31 0.01 4.47 13.55
N PRO A 32 -0.39 3.85 14.68
CA PRO A 32 0.38 3.92 15.91
C PRO A 32 1.68 3.11 15.83
N VAL A 33 2.76 3.71 16.34
CA VAL A 33 4.02 3.01 16.61
C VAL A 33 3.91 2.44 18.03
N ALA A 34 3.53 1.17 18.13
CA ALA A 34 3.26 0.48 19.41
C ALA A 34 4.52 0.08 20.21
N TYR A 35 5.67 0.66 19.90
CA TYR A 35 6.98 0.30 20.46
C TYR A 35 7.71 1.56 20.92
N GLU A 36 8.53 1.43 21.97
CA GLU A 36 9.38 2.51 22.49
C GLU A 36 10.59 2.75 21.56
N LEU A 37 10.32 3.36 20.41
CA LEU A 37 11.31 3.67 19.38
C LEU A 37 11.58 5.18 19.33
N GLN A 38 12.78 5.56 18.89
CA GLN A 38 13.07 6.97 18.58
C GLN A 38 12.56 7.28 17.16
N SER A 39 12.32 8.56 16.87
CA SER A 39 11.86 8.99 15.53
C SER A 39 12.80 8.49 14.41
N GLN A 40 14.11 8.48 14.67
CA GLN A 40 15.12 7.97 13.74
C GLN A 40 14.98 6.46 13.47
N ASP A 41 14.57 5.66 14.46
CA ASP A 41 14.32 4.23 14.29
C ASP A 41 13.09 3.99 13.41
N VAL A 42 12.03 4.79 13.63
CA VAL A 42 10.81 4.74 12.81
C VAL A 42 11.13 5.11 11.37
N LYS A 43 11.89 6.19 11.15
CA LYS A 43 12.42 6.58 9.82
C LYS A 43 13.17 5.44 9.15
N ALA A 44 14.10 4.80 9.87
CA ALA A 44 14.90 3.70 9.34
C ALA A 44 14.04 2.48 8.98
N ALA A 45 13.04 2.15 9.80
CA ALA A 45 12.08 1.09 9.52
C ALA A 45 11.26 1.38 8.26
N ILE A 46 10.79 2.62 8.09
CA ILE A 46 10.04 3.06 6.90
C ILE A 46 10.91 2.95 5.65
N ILE A 47 12.13 3.49 5.66
CA ILE A 47 13.05 3.46 4.51
C ILE A 47 13.35 2.00 4.13
N LYS A 48 13.59 1.12 5.11
CA LYS A 48 13.88 -0.29 4.87
C LYS A 48 12.70 -1.04 4.27
N ALA A 49 11.49 -0.82 4.78
CA ALA A 49 10.26 -1.40 4.24
C ALA A 49 9.98 -0.92 2.80
N ALA A 50 10.10 0.38 2.57
CA ALA A 50 9.91 1.01 1.27
C ALA A 50 10.92 0.49 0.23
N SER A 51 12.20 0.48 0.57
CA SER A 51 13.28 0.01 -0.32
C SER A 51 13.13 -1.47 -0.68
N ALA A 52 12.67 -2.31 0.26
CA ALA A 52 12.40 -3.73 -0.02
C ALA A 52 11.25 -3.96 -1.03
N ARG A 53 10.49 -2.91 -1.33
CA ARG A 53 9.39 -2.89 -2.30
C ARG A 53 9.68 -1.97 -3.49
N ASP A 54 10.95 -1.62 -3.70
CA ASP A 54 11.42 -0.76 -4.81
C ASP A 54 10.83 0.66 -4.79
N TRP A 55 10.31 1.13 -3.65
CA TRP A 55 9.98 2.54 -3.48
C TRP A 55 11.28 3.34 -3.35
N LEU A 56 11.41 4.36 -4.19
CA LEU A 56 12.48 5.35 -4.11
C LEU A 56 12.10 6.39 -3.06
N VAL A 57 12.81 6.38 -1.93
CA VAL A 57 12.53 7.27 -0.80
C VAL A 57 13.49 8.46 -0.80
N LYS A 58 12.96 9.65 -0.58
CA LYS A 58 13.71 10.88 -0.37
C LYS A 58 13.19 11.57 0.87
N GLU A 59 14.09 12.02 1.74
CA GLU A 59 13.72 12.91 2.83
C GLU A 59 13.45 14.32 2.31
N VAL A 60 12.27 14.86 2.65
CA VAL A 60 11.88 16.22 2.31
C VAL A 60 12.31 17.17 3.42
N LYS A 61 12.05 16.77 4.67
CA LYS A 61 12.45 17.44 5.91
C LYS A 61 12.34 16.43 7.06
N GLU A 62 12.82 16.80 8.24
CA GLU A 62 12.67 15.96 9.43
C GLU A 62 11.19 15.61 9.67
N GLY A 63 10.91 14.32 9.86
CA GLY A 63 9.54 13.82 10.07
C GLY A 63 8.71 13.64 8.80
N GLU A 64 9.26 13.87 7.60
CA GLU A 64 8.52 13.70 6.33
C GLU A 64 9.40 13.14 5.21
N LEU A 65 8.95 12.03 4.63
CA LEU A 65 9.55 11.38 3.48
C LEU A 65 8.62 11.45 2.27
N ASP A 66 9.21 11.65 1.09
CA ASP A 66 8.58 11.41 -0.20
C ASP A 66 8.97 10.02 -0.71
N ALA A 67 8.00 9.22 -1.13
CA ALA A 67 8.24 7.88 -1.66
C ALA A 67 7.58 7.70 -3.03
N LYS A 68 8.38 7.28 -4.02
CA LYS A 68 7.97 7.12 -5.41
C LYS A 68 8.10 5.67 -5.86
N LEU A 69 7.10 5.15 -6.55
CA LEU A 69 7.10 3.80 -7.12
C LEU A 69 6.84 3.83 -8.62
N TYR A 70 7.69 3.14 -9.38
CA TYR A 70 7.57 2.99 -10.83
C TYR A 70 7.40 1.50 -11.18
N VAL A 71 6.25 1.13 -11.75
CA VAL A 71 5.94 -0.26 -12.14
C VAL A 71 5.45 -0.30 -13.58
N ARG A 72 6.34 -0.71 -14.49
CA ARG A 72 6.09 -0.71 -15.95
C ARG A 72 5.69 0.71 -16.39
N SER A 73 4.45 0.90 -16.84
CA SER A 73 3.90 2.21 -17.22
C SER A 73 3.20 2.95 -16.08
N HIS A 74 3.11 2.38 -14.87
CA HIS A 74 2.36 2.97 -13.75
C HIS A 74 3.31 3.68 -12.80
N PHE A 75 2.85 4.79 -12.24
CA PHE A 75 3.59 5.58 -11.27
C PHE A 75 2.70 5.96 -10.09
N ALA A 76 3.26 5.93 -8.87
CA ALA A 76 2.62 6.42 -7.66
C ALA A 76 3.62 7.20 -6.80
N GLU A 77 3.14 8.27 -6.16
CA GLU A 77 3.87 9.10 -5.20
C GLU A 77 3.05 9.21 -3.92
N VAL A 78 3.70 9.01 -2.78
CA VAL A 78 3.10 9.15 -1.45
C VAL A 78 4.00 9.98 -0.54
N SER A 79 3.40 10.78 0.33
CA SER A 79 4.08 11.40 1.46
C SER A 79 3.94 10.50 2.68
N ILE A 80 5.03 10.30 3.41
CA ILE A 80 5.07 9.53 4.64
C ILE A 80 5.54 10.44 5.76
N THR A 81 4.61 10.92 6.57
CA THR A 81 4.91 11.64 7.80
C THR A 81 5.14 10.65 8.94
N TYR A 82 6.05 10.96 9.84
CA TYR A 82 6.36 10.06 10.95
C TYR A 82 6.86 10.79 12.20
N SER A 83 6.67 10.13 13.33
CA SER A 83 7.24 10.48 14.63
C SER A 83 7.58 9.20 15.39
N ASN A 84 8.01 9.31 16.65
CA ASN A 84 8.13 8.15 17.51
C ASN A 84 6.79 7.54 17.94
N LYS A 85 5.66 8.21 17.69
CA LYS A 85 4.33 7.78 18.14
C LYS A 85 3.45 7.25 17.02
N PHE A 86 3.61 7.75 15.81
CA PHE A 86 2.76 7.42 14.67
C PHE A 86 3.47 7.64 13.35
N TYR A 87 2.90 7.09 12.27
CA TYR A 87 3.20 7.48 10.90
C TYR A 87 1.93 7.50 10.04
N SER A 88 1.95 8.28 8.96
CA SER A 88 0.90 8.27 7.93
C SER A 88 1.50 7.93 6.55
N ILE A 89 0.69 7.40 5.64
CA ILE A 89 1.03 7.21 4.22
C ILE A 89 -0.10 7.80 3.38
N ASN A 90 0.19 8.92 2.72
CA ASN A 90 -0.79 9.76 2.08
C ASN A 90 -0.53 9.89 0.59
N TYR A 91 -1.58 9.67 -0.22
CA TYR A 91 -1.53 9.87 -1.66
C TYR A 91 -1.10 11.29 -2.02
N VAL A 92 -0.13 11.41 -2.94
CA VAL A 92 0.28 12.70 -3.50
C VAL A 92 -0.19 12.81 -4.95
N ARG A 93 0.25 11.88 -5.80
CA ARG A 93 -0.17 11.81 -7.22
C ARG A 93 0.11 10.45 -7.83
N SER A 94 -0.45 10.20 -9.01
CA SER A 94 -0.19 8.99 -9.80
C SER A 94 -0.29 9.22 -11.30
N GLU A 95 0.29 8.30 -12.07
CA GLU A 95 0.12 8.25 -13.52
C GLU A 95 -0.28 6.83 -13.94
N ASN A 96 -1.17 6.74 -14.93
CA ASN A 96 -1.74 5.48 -15.45
C ASN A 96 -2.47 4.61 -14.41
N LEU A 97 -2.90 5.20 -13.28
CA LEU A 97 -3.69 4.51 -12.24
C LEU A 97 -5.16 4.91 -12.23
N LYS A 98 -5.66 5.57 -13.28
CA LYS A 98 -7.09 5.97 -13.39
C LYS A 98 -7.58 6.76 -12.18
N GLU A 99 -6.73 7.63 -11.66
CA GLU A 99 -7.14 8.48 -10.55
C GLU A 99 -8.14 9.52 -11.05
N SER A 100 -9.31 9.54 -10.42
CA SER A 100 -10.41 10.48 -10.67
C SER A 100 -11.37 10.46 -9.49
N ASP A 101 -11.82 11.64 -9.06
CA ASP A 101 -12.88 11.81 -8.05
C ASP A 101 -12.63 11.00 -6.76
N GLY A 102 -11.39 11.01 -6.26
CA GLY A 102 -10.99 10.31 -5.04
C GLY A 102 -10.94 8.78 -5.18
N ASN A 103 -11.02 8.26 -6.40
CA ASN A 103 -10.89 6.83 -6.70
C ASN A 103 -9.64 6.57 -7.56
N ILE A 104 -9.10 5.37 -7.46
CA ILE A 104 -7.86 4.93 -8.12
C ILE A 104 -7.89 3.43 -8.43
N HIS A 105 -7.05 2.99 -9.36
CA HIS A 105 -6.90 1.58 -9.68
C HIS A 105 -6.43 0.78 -8.46
N ARG A 106 -7.07 -0.36 -8.17
CA ARG A 106 -6.80 -1.24 -7.00
C ARG A 106 -5.33 -1.60 -6.73
N ASN A 107 -4.47 -1.50 -7.75
CA ASN A 107 -3.04 -1.79 -7.61
C ASN A 107 -2.36 -0.77 -6.71
N TYR A 108 -2.76 0.50 -6.78
CA TYR A 108 -2.28 1.53 -5.87
C TYR A 108 -2.55 1.13 -4.42
N ASN A 109 -3.82 0.85 -4.09
CA ASN A 109 -4.22 0.43 -2.74
C ASN A 109 -3.46 -0.82 -2.29
N ARG A 110 -3.24 -1.77 -3.19
CA ARG A 110 -2.41 -2.95 -2.90
C ARG A 110 -0.97 -2.57 -2.55
N TRP A 111 -0.34 -1.66 -3.31
CA TRP A 111 1.04 -1.24 -3.06
C TRP A 111 1.18 -0.50 -1.74
N VAL A 112 0.25 0.41 -1.43
CA VAL A 112 0.27 1.18 -0.18
C VAL A 112 -0.05 0.30 1.03
N ASN A 113 -1.02 -0.62 0.92
CA ASN A 113 -1.27 -1.60 1.98
C ASN A 113 -0.06 -2.49 2.25
N ASN A 114 0.59 -2.97 1.19
CA ASN A 114 1.79 -3.77 1.28
C ASN A 114 2.95 -3.01 1.94
N LEU A 115 3.11 -1.73 1.60
CA LEU A 115 4.08 -0.85 2.25
C LEU A 115 3.76 -0.72 3.76
N ASN A 116 2.51 -0.45 4.11
CA ASN A 116 2.07 -0.34 5.51
C ASN A 116 2.37 -1.62 6.32
N VAL A 117 2.02 -2.79 5.79
CA VAL A 117 2.30 -4.09 6.44
C VAL A 117 3.81 -4.28 6.67
N ASP A 118 4.63 -3.93 5.69
CA ASP A 118 6.08 -4.09 5.83
C ASP A 118 6.71 -3.07 6.79
N ILE A 119 6.16 -1.85 6.87
CA ILE A 119 6.57 -0.86 7.88
C ILE A 119 6.32 -1.43 9.27
N GLN A 120 5.12 -1.94 9.54
CA GLN A 120 4.78 -2.55 10.83
C GLN A 120 5.72 -3.72 11.17
N LYS A 121 6.05 -4.55 10.19
CA LYS A 121 7.03 -5.63 10.35
C LYS A 121 8.42 -5.10 10.70
N GLN A 122 8.91 -4.06 10.00
CA GLN A 122 10.22 -3.49 10.29
C GLN A 122 10.26 -2.79 11.66
N LEU A 123 9.17 -2.14 12.08
CA LEU A 123 9.05 -1.56 13.42
C LEU A 123 9.18 -2.65 14.50
N SER A 124 8.50 -3.77 14.34
CA SER A 124 8.61 -4.92 15.25
C SER A 124 10.03 -5.48 15.31
N ILE A 125 10.71 -5.63 14.16
CA ILE A 125 12.10 -6.12 14.10
C ILE A 125 13.05 -5.13 14.79
N MET A 126 12.87 -3.83 14.54
CA MET A 126 13.68 -2.77 15.14
C MET A 126 13.54 -2.77 16.67
N ALA A 127 12.31 -2.92 17.17
CA ALA A 127 12.04 -3.00 18.61
C ALA A 127 12.66 -4.24 19.26
N ALA A 128 12.66 -5.39 18.57
CA ALA A 128 13.25 -6.63 19.07
C ALA A 128 14.79 -6.66 19.01
N SER A 129 15.42 -5.73 18.28
CA SER A 129 16.87 -5.66 18.11
C SER A 129 17.54 -4.66 19.04
N LYS A 130 16.77 -3.98 19.89
CA LYS A 130 17.25 -3.12 20.97
C LYS A 130 17.36 -3.90 22.27
#